data_AF-A0AA92SEA0-F1
#
_entry.id   AF-A0AA92SEA0-F1
#
_cell.length_a   1.000
_cell.length_b   1.000
_cell.length_c   1.000
_cell.angle_alpha   90.00
_cell.angle_beta   90.00
_cell.angle_gamma   90.00
#
_symmetry.space_group_name_H-M   'P 1'
#
loop_
_entity.id
_entity.type
_entity.pdbx_description
1 polymer ?
#
loop_
_entity_poly.entity_id
_entity_poly.type
_entity_poly.pdbx_seq_one_letter_code
_entity_poly.pdbx_strand_id
1 'polypeptide(L)' 'MEGVALDEAYLDVTENKQNIPYASTIARHIKTAILQETQLTATAGVSINKFLAKMASGQNKPNGLTVILPEQAIAQ' A
#
# COMPACT_ATOMS: atom_id res chain seq x y z
N MET A 1 7.67 -1.24 -9.90
CA MET A 1 7.76 -1.97 -8.63
C MET A 1 9.22 -2.02 -8.22
N GLU A 2 9.50 -1.86 -6.95
CA GLU A 2 10.84 -1.92 -6.37
C GLU A 2 10.80 -2.82 -5.14
N GLY A 3 11.57 -3.91 -5.15
CA GLY A 3 11.72 -4.79 -3.98
C GLY A 3 12.68 -4.17 -2.97
N VAL A 4 12.30 -4.19 -1.69
CA VAL A 4 13.09 -3.61 -0.58
C VAL A 4 13.66 -4.71 0.31
N ALA A 5 12.86 -5.75 0.56
CA ALA A 5 13.22 -6.93 1.33
C ALA A 5 12.45 -8.14 0.77
N LEU A 6 12.58 -9.30 1.42
CA LEU A 6 11.82 -10.49 1.05
C LEU A 6 10.30 -10.28 1.11
N ASP A 7 9.83 -9.54 2.12
CA ASP A 7 8.42 -9.32 2.42
C ASP A 7 7.94 -7.88 2.16
N GLU A 8 8.81 -7.03 1.59
CA GLU A 8 8.52 -5.61 1.39
C GLU A 8 8.86 -5.12 -0.02
N ALA A 9 7.93 -4.37 -0.61
CA ALA A 9 8.10 -3.73 -1.92
C ALA A 9 7.33 -2.41 -1.99
N TYR A 10 7.83 -1.47 -2.80
CA TYR A 10 7.12 -0.27 -3.21
C TYR A 10 6.53 -0.43 -4.62
N LEU A 11 5.33 0.11 -4.81
CA LEU A 11 4.67 0.16 -6.11
C LEU A 11 4.18 1.57 -6.37
N ASP A 12 4.68 2.17 -7.46
CA ASP A 12 4.08 3.37 -8.02
C ASP A 12 2.84 2.96 -8.83
N VAL A 13 1.71 3.58 -8.51
CA VAL A 13 0.40 3.31 -9.12
C VAL A 13 -0.21 4.56 -9.76
N THR A 14 0.59 5.62 -9.94
CA THR A 14 0.17 6.88 -10.57
C THR A 14 -0.43 6.63 -11.95
N GLU A 15 0.26 5.82 -12.76
CA GLU A 15 -0.25 5.28 -14.01
C GLU A 15 -0.41 3.77 -13.86
N ASN A 16 -1.66 3.30 -13.76
CA ASN A 16 -1.95 1.88 -13.62
C ASN A 16 -2.70 1.33 -14.84
N LYS A 17 -2.31 0.11 -15.27
CA LYS A 17 -2.81 -0.55 -16.48
C LYS A 17 -4.32 -0.83 -16.46
N GLN A 18 -4.93 -0.84 -15.28
CA GLN A 18 -6.34 -1.15 -15.09
C GLN A 18 -7.22 0.11 -15.03
N ASN A 19 -6.64 1.31 -15.17
CA ASN A 19 -7.33 2.60 -15.04
C ASN A 19 -8.15 2.72 -13.74
N ILE A 20 -7.65 2.13 -12.66
CA ILE A 20 -8.27 2.21 -11.34
C ILE A 20 -7.98 3.59 -10.76
N PRO A 21 -9.00 4.39 -10.40
CA PRO A 21 -8.80 5.78 -9.99
C PRO A 21 -8.19 5.92 -8.57
N TYR A 22 -8.35 4.90 -7.72
CA TYR A 22 -7.94 4.98 -6.32
C TYR A 22 -6.83 3.97 -6.00
N ALA A 23 -5.69 4.47 -5.54
CA ALA A 23 -4.57 3.65 -5.09
C ALA A 23 -4.95 2.71 -3.92
N SER A 24 -5.90 3.12 -3.07
CA SER A 24 -6.45 2.28 -2.00
C SER A 24 -7.19 1.04 -2.52
N THR A 25 -7.86 1.14 -3.67
CA THR A 25 -8.49 -0.01 -4.33
C THR A 25 -7.45 -0.98 -4.87
N ILE A 26 -6.39 -0.47 -5.49
CA ILE A 26 -5.27 -1.29 -5.98
C ILE A 26 -4.61 -2.03 -4.81
N ALA A 27 -4.31 -1.33 -3.70
CA ALA A 27 -3.73 -1.94 -2.51
C ALA A 27 -4.63 -3.04 -1.91
N ARG A 28 -5.95 -2.85 -1.93
CA ARG A 28 -6.91 -3.89 -1.51
C ARG A 28 -6.87 -5.10 -2.43
N HIS A 29 -6.86 -4.91 -3.74
CA HIS A 29 -6.74 -6.01 -4.70
C HIS A 29 -5.46 -6.81 -4.49
N ILE A 30 -4.33 -6.13 -4.29
CA ILE A 30 -3.04 -6.79 -4.01
C ILE A 30 -3.12 -7.62 -2.72
N LYS A 31 -3.64 -7.05 -1.63
CA LYS A 31 -3.82 -7.79 -0.36
C LYS A 31 -4.71 -9.03 -0.54
N THR A 32 -5.81 -8.90 -1.29
CA THR A 32 -6.71 -10.02 -1.58
C THR A 32 -6.03 -11.10 -2.40
N ALA A 33 -5.29 -10.71 -3.45
CA ALA A 33 -4.54 -11.65 -4.29
C ALA A 33 -3.48 -12.40 -3.48
N ILE A 34 -2.69 -11.70 -2.66
CA ILE A 34 -1.71 -12.34 -1.75
C ILE A 34 -2.39 -13.38 -0.85
N LEU A 35 -3.51 -13.02 -0.23
CA LEU A 35 -4.25 -13.95 0.62
C LEU A 35 -4.74 -15.18 -0.15
N GLN A 36 -5.31 -14.99 -1.34
CA GLN A 36 -5.84 -16.07 -2.17
C GLN A 36 -4.73 -17.02 -2.64
N GLU A 37 -3.60 -16.47 -3.09
CA GLU A 37 -2.50 -17.24 -3.68
C GLU A 37 -1.59 -17.90 -2.64
N THR A 38 -1.38 -17.25 -1.49
CA THR A 38 -0.36 -17.68 -0.52
C THR A 38 -0.94 -18.13 0.82
N GLN A 39 -2.23 -17.85 1.09
CA GLN A 39 -2.86 -18.02 2.40
C GLN A 39 -2.20 -17.17 3.51
N LEU A 40 -1.44 -16.14 3.14
CA LEU A 40 -0.83 -15.18 4.06
C LEU A 40 -1.53 -13.82 3.98
N THR A 41 -1.62 -13.12 5.10
CA THR A 41 -2.11 -11.74 5.12
C THR A 41 -0.96 -10.75 4.94
N ALA A 42 -1.17 -9.70 4.14
CA ALA A 42 -0.25 -8.58 4.01
C ALA A 42 -0.82 -7.31 4.68
N THR A 43 0.04 -6.39 5.12
CA THR A 43 -0.36 -5.02 5.49
C THR A 43 0.12 -4.05 4.40
N ALA A 44 -0.68 -3.05 4.06
CA ALA A 44 -0.31 -2.07 3.03
C ALA A 44 -0.48 -0.63 3.53
N GLY A 45 0.43 0.23 3.10
CA GLY A 45 0.37 1.68 3.30
C GLY A 45 0.33 2.39 1.95
N VAL A 46 -0.53 3.39 1.81
CA VAL A 46 -0.71 4.17 0.58
C VAL A 46 -0.51 5.65 0.89
N SER A 47 0.35 6.33 0.14
CA SER A 47 0.54 7.77 0.25
C SER A 47 1.22 8.33 -1.00
N ILE A 48 1.48 9.64 -1.01
CA ILE A 48 2.09 10.38 -2.11
C ILE A 48 3.59 10.12 -2.31
N ASN A 49 4.26 9.51 -1.33
CA ASN A 49 5.67 9.16 -1.44
C ASN A 49 5.99 7.91 -0.60
N LYS A 50 7.17 7.33 -0.84
CA LYS A 50 7.63 6.08 -0.22
C LYS A 50 7.73 6.17 1.31
N PHE A 51 8.23 7.30 1.83
CA PHE A 51 8.42 7.51 3.26
C PHE A 51 7.08 7.47 4.01
N LEU A 52 6.10 8.25 3.56
CA LEU A 52 4.76 8.27 4.15
C LEU A 52 4.04 6.94 3.95
N ALA A 53 4.20 6.28 2.80
CA ALA A 53 3.62 4.95 2.56
C ALA A 53 4.19 3.90 3.54
N LYS A 54 5.50 3.94 3.83
CA LYS A 54 6.13 3.08 4.82
C LYS A 54 5.59 3.35 6.22
N MET A 55 5.47 4.62 6.63
CA MET A 55 4.84 4.98 7.91
C MET A 55 3.40 4.47 7.98
N ALA A 56 2.60 4.69 6.94
CA ALA A 56 1.20 4.22 6.86
C ALA A 56 1.10 2.70 7.06
N SER A 57 2.00 1.92 6.43
CA SER A 57 2.02 0.46 6.55
C SER A 57 2.32 -0.05 7.97
N GLY A 58 2.92 0.78 8.82
CA GLY A 58 3.20 0.46 10.22
C GLY A 58 2.01 0.65 11.17
N GLN A 59 1.06 1.52 10.82
CA GLN A 59 0.04 1.98 11.77
C GLN A 59 -1.04 0.94 12.11
N ASN A 60 -1.44 0.11 11.15
CA ASN A 60 -2.56 -0.83 11.30
C ASN A 60 -2.12 -2.29 11.09
N LYS A 61 -0.96 -2.68 11.62
CA LYS A 61 -0.55 -4.09 11.61
C LYS A 61 -1.32 -4.89 12.68
N PRO A 62 -1.66 -6.17 12.44
CA PRO A 62 -1.52 -6.94 11.21
C PRO A 62 -2.73 -6.81 10.26
N ASN A 63 -2.56 -7.23 8.99
CA ASN A 63 -3.58 -7.24 7.93
C ASN A 63 -4.28 -5.88 7.66
N GLY A 64 -3.67 -4.75 8.01
CA GLY A 64 -4.28 -3.43 7.79
C GLY A 64 -4.08 -2.86 6.39
N LEU A 65 -4.82 -1.79 6.12
CA LEU A 65 -4.61 -0.89 5.00
C LEU A 65 -4.77 0.54 5.53
N THR A 66 -3.68 1.32 5.48
CA THR A 66 -3.70 2.72 5.91
C THR A 66 -3.43 3.61 4.71
N VAL A 67 -4.22 4.67 4.56
CA VAL A 67 -4.03 5.70 3.53
C VAL A 67 -3.68 7.00 4.24
N ILE A 68 -2.55 7.60 3.88
CA ILE A 68 -2.17 8.95 4.30
C ILE A 68 -2.33 9.85 3.08
N LEU A 69 -3.36 10.70 3.13
CA LEU A 69 -3.66 11.69 2.11
C LEU A 69 -2.71 12.89 2.21
N PRO A 70 -2.47 13.65 1.11
CA PRO A 70 -1.58 14.81 1.13
C PRO A 70 -1.88 15.81 2.25
N GLU A 71 -3.16 16.08 2.50
CA GLU A 71 -3.63 17.00 3.54
C GLU A 71 -3.29 16.54 4.96
N GLN A 72 -3.16 15.22 5.17
CA GLN A 72 -2.79 14.64 6.47
C GLN A 72 -1.27 14.70 6.71
N ALA A 73 -0.47 14.81 5.65
CA ALA A 73 0.99 14.86 5.74
C ALA A 73 1.52 16.22 6.22
N ILE A 74 0.74 17.29 6.05
CA ILE A 74 1.10 18.66 6.44
C ILE A 74 0.84 18.90 7.95
N ALA A 75 0.03 18.04 8.58
CA ALA A 75 -0.41 18.19 9.97
C ALA A 75 0.45 17.44 11.01
N GLN A 76 1.65 16.96 10.63
CA GLN A 76 2.59 16.29 11.55
C GLN A 76 3.94 17.01 11.62
#